data_AF-A0AAJ3EDM0-F1
#
_entry.id   AF-A0AAJ3EDM0-F1
#
_cell.length_a   1.000
_cell.length_b   1.000
_cell.length_c   1.000
_cell.angle_alpha   90.00
_cell.angle_beta   90.00
_cell.angle_gamma   90.00
#
_symmetry.space_group_name_H-M   'P 1'
#
loop_
_entity.id
_entity.type
_entity.pdbx_description
1 polymer ?
#
loop_
_entity_poly.entity_id
_entity_poly.type
_entity_poly.pdbx_seq_one_letter_code
_entity_poly.pdbx_strand_id
1 'polypeptide(L)'
;MSAVTELAVVPPKETALTVFSTANGLDPWLQQVRAKVDEFNKVLPDLTTRKGREAYASMAHQIAKSKNALEAVGKEISAKQKEIPKLIDAERKRVWDTLESWQKEVRKPLDDWQAAEDARVAKHNDGIQQIKDMALFGEMPPASVVARVITDLEAIAIDDSWEEFLAEAAQVKDQALAKLRALLAERTQYEADQAELAQRRAEAEAQAQRDRDAEIARVAAEQARLQAEQQAQAERDAAARREQELLDQAAATQRAAAQAALDAEAAAERQRLQLELQAEQARTAAAQAEASRVATEQRAEQDRLTAIRRQEEAVEQARLDEVARANAAADEILRQQQERQADVAHKSKILGEAKQALIGMNISEELAKAIVLKIARGEVPNVSIQF
;
A
#
# COMPACT_ATOMS: atom_id res chain seq x y z
N MET A 1 5.99 -127.08 -111.07
CA MET A 1 4.81 -126.50 -110.36
C MET A 1 5.06 -126.57 -108.86
N SER A 2 5.72 -125.53 -108.32
CA SER A 2 5.88 -125.32 -106.87
C SER A 2 5.80 -123.82 -106.63
N ALA A 3 4.58 -123.28 -106.70
CA ALA A 3 4.27 -121.91 -106.36
C ALA A 3 3.46 -121.93 -105.06
N VAL A 4 4.14 -122.15 -103.94
CA VAL A 4 3.57 -121.97 -102.60
C VAL A 4 4.41 -120.95 -101.86
N THR A 5 4.26 -119.69 -102.26
CA THR A 5 4.76 -118.51 -101.56
C THR A 5 3.96 -117.37 -102.19
N GLU A 6 2.86 -116.92 -101.60
CA GLU A 6 2.88 -115.74 -100.74
C GLU A 6 1.60 -115.71 -99.87
N LEU A 7 1.75 -115.64 -98.54
CA LEU A 7 0.64 -115.41 -97.59
C LEU A 7 0.65 -113.96 -97.05
N ALA A 8 1.39 -113.05 -97.68
CA ALA A 8 1.42 -111.64 -97.28
C ALA A 8 0.37 -110.82 -98.04
N VAL A 9 -0.90 -111.25 -98.01
CA VAL A 9 -1.99 -110.45 -98.56
C VAL A 9 -2.48 -109.52 -97.46
N VAL A 10 -2.15 -108.25 -97.58
CA VAL A 10 -2.69 -107.15 -96.77
C VAL A 10 -3.59 -106.29 -97.65
N PRO A 11 -4.54 -105.53 -97.09
CA PRO A 11 -5.33 -104.59 -97.89
C PRO A 11 -4.42 -103.57 -98.60
N PRO A 12 -4.73 -103.19 -99.85
CA PRO A 12 -4.03 -102.11 -100.54
C PRO A 12 -4.01 -100.84 -99.70
N LYS A 13 -2.91 -100.09 -99.73
CA LYS A 13 -2.74 -98.87 -98.91
C LYS A 13 -3.90 -97.86 -99.08
N GLU A 14 -4.44 -97.77 -100.29
CA GLU A 14 -5.54 -96.86 -100.64
C GLU A 14 -6.87 -97.22 -99.98
N THR A 15 -7.13 -98.51 -99.75
CA THR A 15 -8.38 -99.00 -99.15
C THR A 15 -8.22 -99.44 -97.70
N ALA A 16 -6.98 -99.50 -97.20
CA ALA A 16 -6.67 -100.05 -95.89
C ALA A 16 -7.34 -99.27 -94.74
N LEU A 17 -7.42 -97.94 -94.78
CA LEU A 17 -8.13 -97.18 -93.74
C LEU A 17 -9.60 -97.63 -93.63
N THR A 18 -10.31 -97.67 -94.76
CA THR A 18 -11.72 -98.10 -94.84
C THR A 18 -11.89 -99.53 -94.37
N VAL A 19 -10.99 -100.43 -94.78
CA VAL A 19 -11.01 -101.84 -94.38
C VAL A 19 -10.84 -102.01 -92.87
N PHE A 20 -9.88 -101.31 -92.26
CA PHE A 20 -9.63 -101.38 -90.82
C PHE A 20 -10.66 -100.64 -89.97
N SER A 21 -11.39 -99.67 -90.53
CA SER A 21 -12.47 -98.96 -89.84
C SER A 21 -13.84 -99.61 -89.99
N THR A 22 -13.99 -100.59 -90.88
CA THR A 22 -15.26 -101.29 -91.11
C THR A 22 -15.36 -102.52 -90.22
N ALA A 23 -16.51 -102.71 -89.57
CA ALA A 23 -16.79 -103.93 -88.81
C ALA A 23 -16.60 -105.16 -89.70
N ASN A 24 -15.74 -106.09 -89.29
CA ASN A 24 -15.37 -107.28 -90.05
C ASN A 24 -14.75 -106.99 -91.44
N GLY A 25 -14.19 -105.79 -91.66
CA GLY A 25 -13.64 -105.41 -92.96
C GLY A 25 -12.45 -106.26 -93.41
N LEU A 26 -11.73 -106.90 -92.47
CA LEU A 26 -10.61 -107.79 -92.77
C LEU A 26 -11.04 -109.21 -93.18
N ASP A 27 -12.34 -109.54 -93.12
CA ASP A 27 -12.85 -110.88 -93.43
C ASP A 27 -12.39 -111.42 -94.79
N PRO A 28 -12.33 -110.64 -95.89
CA PRO A 28 -11.81 -111.15 -97.17
C PRO A 28 -10.35 -111.63 -97.09
N TRP A 29 -9.52 -110.97 -96.27
CA TRP A 29 -8.12 -111.37 -96.06
C TRP A 29 -8.01 -112.56 -95.11
N LEU A 30 -8.85 -112.61 -94.07
CA LEU A 30 -8.95 -113.77 -93.19
C LEU A 30 -9.47 -115.01 -93.93
N GLN A 31 -10.41 -114.84 -94.86
CA GLN A 31 -10.91 -115.91 -95.73
C GLN A 31 -9.82 -116.46 -96.66
N GLN A 32 -8.93 -115.61 -97.18
CA GLN A 32 -7.78 -116.08 -97.97
C GLN A 32 -6.79 -116.90 -97.14
N VAL A 33 -6.51 -116.48 -95.91
CA VAL A 33 -5.70 -117.26 -94.97
C VAL A 33 -6.40 -118.57 -94.64
N ARG A 34 -7.72 -118.52 -94.39
CA ARG A 34 -8.54 -119.70 -94.07
C ARG A 34 -8.56 -120.71 -95.20
N ALA A 35 -8.71 -120.28 -96.45
CA ALA A 35 -8.69 -121.17 -97.61
C ALA A 35 -7.37 -121.96 -97.72
N LYS A 36 -6.23 -121.33 -97.43
CA LYS A 36 -4.92 -122.00 -97.41
C LYS A 36 -4.76 -122.96 -96.24
N VAL A 37 -5.30 -122.62 -95.08
CA VAL A 37 -5.36 -123.52 -93.93
C VAL A 37 -6.22 -124.74 -94.24
N ASP A 38 -7.38 -124.54 -94.86
CA ASP A 38 -8.27 -125.62 -95.26
C ASP A 38 -7.65 -126.51 -96.33
N GLU A 39 -6.94 -125.93 -97.30
CA GLU A 39 -6.16 -126.68 -98.30
C GLU A 39 -5.07 -127.54 -97.64
N PHE A 40 -4.32 -126.98 -96.69
CA PHE A 40 -3.30 -127.71 -95.93
C PHE A 40 -3.92 -128.86 -95.11
N ASN A 41 -5.12 -128.67 -94.55
CA ASN A 41 -5.80 -129.67 -93.75
C ASN A 41 -6.41 -130.83 -94.56
N LYS A 42 -6.57 -130.69 -95.88
CA LYS A 42 -7.08 -131.79 -96.74
C LYS A 42 -6.13 -132.97 -96.83
N VAL A 43 -4.83 -132.72 -96.78
CA VAL A 43 -3.79 -133.76 -96.84
C VAL A 43 -2.74 -133.46 -95.78
N LEU A 44 -2.90 -134.10 -94.62
CA LEU A 44 -2.03 -133.89 -93.47
C LEU A 44 -0.64 -134.50 -93.70
N PRO A 45 0.44 -133.71 -93.60
CA PRO A 45 1.80 -134.25 -93.66
C PRO A 45 2.09 -135.23 -92.51
N ASP A 46 2.89 -136.27 -92.77
CA ASP A 46 3.26 -137.25 -91.74
C ASP A 46 4.22 -136.69 -90.69
N LEU A 47 3.75 -136.58 -89.44
CA LEU A 47 4.48 -136.05 -88.29
C LEU A 47 5.66 -136.92 -87.83
N THR A 48 5.73 -138.19 -88.21
CA THR A 48 6.88 -139.05 -87.88
C THR A 48 8.12 -138.64 -88.68
N THR A 49 7.93 -138.00 -89.84
CA THR A 49 9.01 -137.53 -90.72
C THR A 49 9.44 -136.09 -90.41
N ARG A 50 10.73 -135.78 -90.60
CA ARG A 50 11.23 -134.40 -90.47
C ARG A 50 10.52 -133.44 -91.42
N LYS A 51 10.33 -133.87 -92.68
CA LYS A 51 9.69 -133.09 -93.73
C LYS A 51 8.23 -132.74 -93.41
N GLY A 52 7.47 -133.68 -92.81
CA GLY A 52 6.10 -133.39 -92.39
C GLY A 52 6.03 -132.36 -91.27
N ARG A 53 6.88 -132.48 -90.25
CA ARG A 53 6.98 -131.47 -89.17
C ARG A 53 7.40 -130.08 -89.68
N GLU A 54 8.35 -130.03 -90.62
CA GLU A 54 8.76 -128.78 -91.29
C GLU A 54 7.61 -128.15 -92.08
N ALA A 55 6.72 -128.93 -92.69
CA ALA A 55 5.56 -128.42 -93.41
C ALA A 55 4.53 -127.74 -92.47
N TYR A 56 4.26 -128.31 -91.29
CA TYR A 56 3.44 -127.66 -90.26
C TYR A 56 4.09 -126.37 -89.75
N ALA A 57 5.40 -126.39 -89.46
CA ALA A 57 6.13 -125.20 -89.03
C ALA A 57 6.09 -124.10 -90.09
N SER A 58 6.22 -124.46 -91.38
CA SER A 58 6.11 -123.53 -92.50
C SER A 58 4.71 -122.92 -92.60
N MET A 59 3.64 -123.71 -92.51
CA MET A 59 2.27 -123.20 -92.55
C MET A 59 1.99 -122.26 -91.37
N ALA A 60 2.42 -122.64 -90.15
CA ALA A 60 2.30 -121.78 -88.97
C ALA A 60 3.10 -120.46 -89.13
N HIS A 61 4.30 -120.51 -89.70
CA HIS A 61 5.11 -119.33 -89.99
C HIS A 61 4.44 -118.42 -91.02
N GLN A 62 3.81 -118.98 -92.05
CA GLN A 62 3.07 -118.21 -93.04
C GLN A 62 1.87 -117.47 -92.42
N ILE A 63 1.10 -118.14 -91.55
CA ILE A 63 0.01 -117.49 -90.79
C ILE A 63 0.55 -116.37 -89.89
N ALA A 64 1.65 -116.62 -89.17
CA ALA A 64 2.29 -115.60 -88.33
C ALA A 64 2.77 -114.40 -89.16
N LYS A 65 3.28 -114.62 -90.36
CA LYS A 65 3.68 -113.56 -91.30
C LYS A 65 2.48 -112.71 -91.74
N SER A 66 1.35 -113.33 -92.09
CA SER A 66 0.10 -112.61 -92.41
C SER A 66 -0.41 -111.79 -91.23
N LYS A 67 -0.42 -112.39 -90.03
CA LYS A 67 -0.82 -111.73 -88.78
C LYS A 67 0.00 -110.46 -88.53
N ASN A 68 1.33 -110.59 -88.55
CA ASN A 68 2.24 -109.48 -88.26
C ASN A 68 2.14 -108.38 -89.35
N ALA A 69 1.92 -108.75 -90.61
CA ALA A 69 1.75 -107.79 -91.70
C ALA A 69 0.45 -106.98 -91.55
N LEU A 70 -0.67 -107.64 -91.22
CA LEU A 70 -1.95 -106.96 -90.94
C LEU A 70 -1.84 -106.04 -89.71
N GLU A 71 -1.19 -106.51 -88.63
CA GLU A 71 -0.96 -105.70 -87.43
C GLU A 71 -0.10 -104.47 -87.73
N ALA A 72 0.96 -104.61 -88.52
CA ALA A 72 1.82 -103.49 -88.91
C ALA A 72 1.05 -102.42 -89.69
N VAL A 73 0.21 -102.81 -90.65
CA VAL A 73 -0.65 -101.89 -91.41
C VAL A 73 -1.66 -101.19 -90.50
N GLY A 74 -2.32 -101.94 -89.61
CA GLY A 74 -3.26 -101.37 -88.63
C GLY A 74 -2.59 -100.37 -87.67
N LYS A 75 -1.37 -100.67 -87.20
CA LYS A 75 -0.56 -99.76 -86.38
C LYS A 75 -0.19 -98.48 -87.12
N GLU A 76 0.26 -98.59 -88.38
CA GLU A 76 0.60 -97.43 -89.21
C GLU A 76 -0.61 -96.52 -89.45
N ILE A 77 -1.78 -97.10 -89.77
CA ILE A 77 -3.03 -96.34 -89.95
C ILE A 77 -3.45 -95.67 -88.65
N SER A 78 -3.44 -96.41 -87.53
CA SER A 78 -3.80 -95.84 -86.22
C SER A 78 -2.87 -94.69 -85.83
N ALA A 79 -1.56 -94.82 -86.08
CA ALA A 79 -0.60 -93.76 -85.83
C ALA A 79 -0.92 -92.52 -86.69
N LYS A 80 -1.06 -92.67 -88.01
CA LYS A 80 -1.42 -91.55 -88.91
C LYS A 80 -2.75 -90.90 -88.52
N GLN A 81 -3.76 -91.69 -88.18
CA GLN A 81 -5.08 -91.17 -87.80
C GLN A 81 -5.03 -90.40 -86.47
N LYS A 82 -4.18 -90.78 -85.52
CA LYS A 82 -3.97 -90.06 -84.25
C LYS A 82 -3.18 -88.76 -84.41
N GLU A 83 -2.33 -88.67 -85.44
CA GLU A 83 -1.61 -87.43 -85.74
C GLU A 83 -2.52 -86.37 -86.38
N ILE A 84 -3.57 -86.76 -87.10
CA ILE A 84 -4.50 -85.82 -87.75
C ILE A 84 -5.14 -84.85 -86.71
N PRO A 85 -5.77 -85.31 -85.60
CA PRO A 85 -6.29 -84.41 -84.57
C PRO A 85 -5.23 -83.47 -83.99
N LYS A 86 -4.02 -83.97 -83.71
CA LYS A 86 -2.93 -83.14 -83.17
C LYS A 86 -2.55 -82.01 -84.13
N LEU A 87 -2.46 -82.31 -85.42
CA LEU A 87 -2.16 -81.30 -86.44
C LEU A 87 -3.30 -80.29 -86.60
N ILE A 88 -4.56 -80.76 -86.55
CA ILE A 88 -5.73 -79.87 -86.60
C ILE A 88 -5.73 -78.93 -85.39
N ASP A 89 -5.52 -79.43 -84.18
CA ASP A 89 -5.53 -78.60 -82.98
C ASP A 89 -4.37 -77.60 -82.96
N ALA A 90 -3.17 -78.03 -83.38
CA ALA A 90 -2.02 -77.14 -83.52
C ALA A 90 -2.28 -76.02 -84.54
N GLU A 91 -2.86 -76.36 -85.69
CA GLU A 91 -3.18 -75.37 -86.73
C GLU A 91 -4.32 -74.44 -86.31
N ARG A 92 -5.36 -74.96 -85.66
CA ARG A 92 -6.44 -74.15 -85.08
C ARG A 92 -5.89 -73.14 -84.08
N LYS A 93 -4.99 -73.57 -83.19
CA LYS A 93 -4.34 -72.68 -82.23
C LYS A 93 -3.49 -71.63 -82.95
N ARG A 94 -2.65 -72.04 -83.90
CA ARG A 94 -1.80 -71.13 -84.68
C ARG A 94 -2.64 -70.05 -85.37
N VAL A 95 -3.74 -70.44 -86.02
CA VAL A 95 -4.66 -69.52 -86.69
C VAL A 95 -5.33 -68.59 -85.68
N TRP A 96 -5.85 -69.12 -84.56
CA TRP A 96 -6.44 -68.30 -83.50
C TRP A 96 -5.46 -67.24 -82.98
N ASP A 97 -4.27 -67.67 -82.55
CA ASP A 97 -3.24 -66.79 -81.99
C ASP A 97 -2.80 -65.72 -83.01
N THR A 98 -2.71 -66.10 -84.30
CA THR A 98 -2.37 -65.18 -85.40
C THR A 98 -3.48 -64.15 -85.62
N LEU A 99 -4.74 -64.59 -85.71
CA LEU A 99 -5.87 -63.70 -85.93
C LEU A 99 -6.09 -62.75 -84.74
N GLU A 100 -5.90 -63.23 -83.51
CA GLU A 100 -5.95 -62.39 -82.30
C GLU A 100 -4.82 -61.35 -82.30
N SER A 101 -3.61 -61.74 -82.71
CA SER A 101 -2.48 -60.81 -82.87
C SER A 101 -2.80 -59.72 -83.89
N TRP A 102 -3.31 -60.08 -85.07
CA TRP A 102 -3.68 -59.12 -86.10
C TRP A 102 -4.85 -58.23 -85.67
N GLN A 103 -5.83 -58.76 -84.94
CA GLN A 103 -6.91 -57.97 -84.39
C GLN A 103 -6.38 -56.88 -83.44
N LYS A 104 -5.44 -57.24 -82.55
CA LYS A 104 -4.77 -56.28 -81.64
C LYS A 104 -3.96 -55.26 -82.40
N GLU A 105 -3.19 -55.68 -83.41
CA GLU A 105 -2.40 -54.79 -84.26
C GLU A 105 -3.29 -53.75 -84.96
N VAL A 106 -4.41 -54.18 -85.55
CA VAL A 106 -5.37 -53.29 -86.21
C VAL A 106 -6.07 -52.37 -85.22
N ARG A 107 -6.39 -52.84 -84.01
CA ARG A 107 -7.07 -52.06 -82.97
C ARG A 107 -6.14 -51.04 -82.30
N LYS A 108 -4.83 -51.35 -82.22
CA LYS A 108 -3.84 -50.59 -81.45
C LYS A 108 -3.81 -49.09 -81.78
N PRO A 109 -3.79 -48.63 -83.05
CA PRO A 109 -3.80 -47.20 -83.34
C PRO A 109 -5.03 -46.46 -82.79
N LEU A 110 -6.20 -47.11 -82.77
CA LEU A 110 -7.42 -46.53 -82.21
C LEU A 110 -7.37 -46.52 -80.68
N ASP A 111 -6.84 -47.58 -80.04
CA ASP A 111 -6.63 -47.60 -78.59
C ASP A 111 -5.65 -46.51 -78.14
N ASP A 112 -4.53 -46.36 -78.86
CA ASP A 112 -3.50 -45.36 -78.58
C ASP A 112 -4.07 -43.93 -78.76
N TRP A 113 -4.89 -43.70 -79.79
CA TRP A 113 -5.59 -42.42 -80.00
C TRP A 113 -6.61 -42.12 -78.91
N GLN A 114 -7.46 -43.10 -78.54
CA GLN A 114 -8.45 -42.94 -77.47
C GLN A 114 -7.76 -42.58 -76.14
N ALA A 115 -6.67 -43.28 -75.79
CA ALA A 115 -5.92 -42.98 -74.58
C ALA A 115 -5.26 -41.60 -74.61
N ALA A 116 -4.73 -41.16 -75.77
CA ALA A 116 -4.17 -39.83 -75.93
C ALA A 116 -5.23 -38.73 -75.80
N GLU A 117 -6.42 -38.96 -76.37
CA GLU A 117 -7.54 -38.02 -76.31
C GLU A 117 -8.13 -37.91 -74.90
N ASP A 118 -8.32 -39.04 -74.21
CA ASP A 118 -8.75 -39.04 -72.80
C ASP A 118 -7.74 -38.30 -71.92
N ALA A 119 -6.43 -38.50 -72.15
CA ALA A 119 -5.38 -37.79 -71.42
C ALA A 119 -5.36 -36.28 -71.74
N ARG A 120 -5.61 -35.88 -73.00
CA ARG A 120 -5.73 -34.47 -73.40
C ARG A 120 -6.90 -33.80 -72.67
N VAL A 121 -8.08 -34.41 -72.73
CA VAL A 121 -9.29 -33.91 -72.07
C VAL A 121 -9.11 -33.85 -70.54
N ALA A 122 -8.53 -34.88 -69.92
CA ALA A 122 -8.25 -34.90 -68.49
C ALA A 122 -7.30 -33.74 -68.10
N LYS A 123 -6.22 -33.53 -68.85
CA LYS A 123 -5.28 -32.43 -68.61
C LYS A 123 -5.94 -31.05 -68.60
N HIS A 124 -6.85 -30.79 -69.56
CA HIS A 124 -7.58 -29.52 -69.59
C HIS A 124 -8.53 -29.36 -68.40
N ASN A 125 -9.29 -30.41 -68.07
CA ASN A 125 -10.18 -30.38 -66.92
C ASN A 125 -9.42 -30.19 -65.60
N ASP A 126 -8.29 -30.88 -65.42
CA ASP A 126 -7.41 -30.72 -64.27
C ASP A 126 -6.85 -29.29 -64.18
N GLY A 127 -6.44 -28.72 -65.32
CA GLY A 127 -5.99 -27.32 -65.37
C GLY A 127 -7.09 -26.33 -64.97
N ILE A 128 -8.31 -26.50 -65.48
CA ILE A 128 -9.48 -25.71 -65.07
C ILE A 128 -9.76 -25.86 -63.58
N GLN A 129 -9.65 -27.08 -63.04
CA GLN A 129 -9.86 -27.33 -61.62
C GLN A 129 -8.77 -26.67 -60.76
N GLN A 130 -7.51 -26.72 -61.18
CA GLN A 130 -6.41 -26.00 -60.50
C GLN A 130 -6.69 -24.50 -60.42
N ILE A 131 -7.17 -23.88 -61.51
CA ILE A 131 -7.55 -22.46 -61.53
C ILE A 131 -8.67 -22.19 -60.50
N LYS A 132 -9.67 -23.08 -60.38
CA LYS A 132 -10.74 -22.97 -59.37
C LYS A 132 -10.18 -23.06 -57.95
N ASP A 133 -9.29 -24.03 -57.71
CA ASP A 133 -8.74 -24.34 -56.40
C ASP A 133 -7.82 -23.23 -55.88
N MET A 134 -7.16 -22.46 -56.75
CA MET A 134 -6.36 -21.28 -56.35
C MET A 134 -7.19 -20.23 -55.60
N ALA A 135 -8.50 -20.14 -55.86
CA ALA A 135 -9.41 -19.23 -55.17
C ALA A 135 -10.04 -19.83 -53.90
N LEU A 136 -9.68 -21.07 -53.53
CA LEU A 136 -10.17 -21.75 -52.33
C LEU A 136 -9.12 -21.71 -51.22
N PHE A 137 -9.52 -21.21 -50.05
CA PHE A 137 -8.67 -21.15 -48.86
C PHE A 137 -9.36 -21.89 -47.70
N GLY A 138 -8.60 -22.72 -46.98
CA GLY A 138 -9.13 -23.41 -45.79
C GLY A 138 -9.33 -22.48 -44.59
N GLU A 139 -8.52 -21.43 -44.50
CA GLU A 139 -8.61 -20.36 -43.50
C GLU A 139 -8.44 -19.00 -44.18
N MET A 140 -8.89 -17.93 -43.54
CA MET A 140 -8.82 -16.58 -44.11
C MET A 140 -7.34 -16.13 -44.24
N PRO A 141 -6.82 -15.95 -45.47
CA PRO A 141 -5.41 -15.62 -45.67
C PRO A 141 -5.12 -14.13 -45.39
N PRO A 142 -3.85 -13.76 -45.11
CA PRO A 142 -3.44 -12.36 -45.09
C PRO A 142 -3.44 -11.77 -46.51
N ALA A 143 -3.55 -10.45 -46.61
CA ALA A 143 -3.61 -9.73 -47.89
C ALA A 143 -2.42 -10.05 -48.81
N SER A 144 -1.21 -10.19 -48.24
CA SER A 144 0.01 -10.53 -48.97
C SER A 144 -0.05 -11.90 -49.66
N VAL A 145 -0.69 -12.90 -49.04
CA VAL A 145 -0.86 -14.23 -49.63
C VAL A 145 -1.87 -14.16 -50.77
N VAL A 146 -2.98 -13.44 -50.60
CA VAL A 146 -3.97 -13.24 -51.67
C VAL A 146 -3.34 -12.55 -52.88
N ALA A 147 -2.53 -11.50 -52.66
CA ALA A 147 -1.83 -10.79 -53.73
C ALA A 147 -0.85 -11.70 -54.51
N ARG A 148 -0.15 -12.60 -53.82
CA ARG A 148 0.72 -13.59 -54.48
C ARG A 148 -0.10 -14.56 -55.33
N VAL A 149 -1.21 -15.09 -54.79
CA VAL A 149 -2.08 -16.01 -55.53
C VAL A 149 -2.68 -15.34 -56.77
N ILE A 150 -3.06 -14.06 -56.70
CA ILE A 150 -3.48 -13.29 -57.88
C ILE A 150 -2.37 -13.25 -58.92
N THR A 151 -1.13 -12.96 -58.51
CA THR A 151 0.02 -12.91 -59.41
C THR A 151 0.25 -14.26 -60.09
N ASP A 152 0.22 -15.35 -59.32
CA ASP A 152 0.38 -16.72 -59.84
C ASP A 152 -0.75 -17.07 -60.82
N LEU A 153 -1.99 -16.69 -60.51
CA LEU A 153 -3.15 -16.92 -61.36
C LEU A 153 -3.07 -16.10 -62.66
N GLU A 154 -2.65 -14.84 -62.58
CA GLU A 154 -2.44 -13.97 -63.74
C GLU A 154 -1.38 -14.54 -64.70
N ALA A 155 -0.34 -15.18 -64.17
CA ALA A 155 0.73 -15.81 -64.94
C ALA A 155 0.29 -17.05 -65.74
N ILE A 156 -0.83 -17.69 -65.41
CA ILE A 156 -1.35 -18.83 -66.17
C ILE A 156 -1.78 -18.35 -67.56
N ALA A 157 -1.10 -18.81 -68.61
CA ALA A 157 -1.45 -18.47 -69.98
C ALA A 157 -2.79 -19.11 -70.37
N ILE A 158 -3.71 -18.28 -70.88
CA ILE A 158 -4.98 -18.71 -71.46
C ILE A 158 -4.90 -18.40 -72.95
N ASP A 159 -4.32 -19.33 -73.71
CA ASP A 159 -4.07 -19.23 -75.15
C ASP A 159 -4.62 -20.45 -75.89
N ASP A 160 -4.38 -20.52 -77.20
CA ASP A 160 -4.91 -21.58 -78.08
C ASP A 160 -4.53 -23.01 -77.64
N SER A 161 -3.55 -23.18 -76.74
CA SER A 161 -3.22 -24.48 -76.16
C SER A 161 -4.33 -25.10 -75.31
N TRP A 162 -5.36 -24.34 -74.94
CA TRP A 162 -6.56 -24.85 -74.26
C TRP A 162 -7.63 -25.39 -75.20
N GLU A 163 -7.47 -25.24 -76.51
CA GLU A 163 -8.34 -25.84 -77.53
C GLU A 163 -9.84 -25.52 -77.27
N GLU A 164 -10.74 -26.51 -77.27
CA GLU A 164 -12.17 -26.31 -77.01
C GLU A 164 -12.48 -25.85 -75.57
N PHE A 165 -11.53 -25.99 -74.65
CA PHE A 165 -11.64 -25.58 -73.25
C PHE A 165 -11.21 -24.14 -73.01
N LEU A 166 -10.69 -23.44 -74.02
CA LEU A 166 -10.19 -22.07 -73.92
C LEU A 166 -11.22 -21.11 -73.30
N ALA A 167 -12.46 -21.15 -73.78
CA ALA A 167 -13.51 -20.27 -73.29
C ALA A 167 -13.85 -20.54 -71.81
N GLU A 168 -13.91 -21.81 -71.41
CA GLU A 168 -14.17 -22.19 -70.01
C GLU A 168 -12.98 -21.78 -69.12
N ALA A 169 -11.75 -22.07 -69.52
CA ALA A 169 -10.56 -21.71 -68.77
C ALA A 169 -10.43 -20.18 -68.57
N ALA A 170 -10.70 -19.40 -69.62
CA ALA A 170 -10.75 -17.94 -69.55
C ALA A 170 -11.80 -17.45 -68.55
N GLN A 171 -13.03 -17.96 -68.69
CA GLN A 171 -14.13 -17.59 -67.80
C GLN A 171 -13.83 -17.94 -66.34
N VAL A 172 -13.30 -19.12 -66.07
CA VAL A 172 -12.96 -19.57 -64.73
C VAL A 172 -11.82 -18.73 -64.14
N LYS A 173 -10.79 -18.41 -64.93
CA LYS A 173 -9.71 -17.51 -64.51
C LYS A 173 -10.25 -16.11 -64.14
N ASP A 174 -11.11 -15.54 -64.96
CA ASP A 174 -11.72 -14.23 -64.70
C ASP A 174 -12.56 -14.24 -63.42
N GLN A 175 -13.36 -15.28 -63.21
CA GLN A 175 -14.16 -15.44 -61.98
C GLN A 175 -13.27 -15.60 -60.74
N ALA A 176 -12.20 -16.39 -60.84
CA ALA A 176 -11.24 -16.58 -59.74
C ALA A 176 -10.51 -15.26 -59.42
N LEU A 177 -10.05 -14.52 -60.43
CA LEU A 177 -9.43 -13.21 -60.26
C LEU A 177 -10.39 -12.18 -59.64
N ALA A 178 -11.65 -12.14 -60.08
CA ALA A 178 -12.65 -11.25 -59.50
C ALA A 178 -12.86 -11.51 -58.01
N LYS A 179 -12.99 -12.79 -57.62
CA LYS A 179 -13.11 -13.21 -56.21
C LYS A 179 -11.87 -12.83 -55.40
N LEU A 180 -10.68 -13.16 -55.90
CA LEU A 180 -9.43 -12.89 -55.21
C LEU A 180 -9.17 -11.39 -55.06
N ARG A 181 -9.47 -10.58 -56.06
CA ARG A 181 -9.32 -9.11 -55.99
C ARG A 181 -10.28 -8.50 -54.96
N ALA A 182 -11.52 -8.98 -54.89
CA ALA A 182 -12.46 -8.56 -53.85
C ALA A 182 -11.95 -8.93 -52.44
N LEU A 183 -11.47 -10.16 -52.28
CA LEU A 183 -10.86 -10.62 -51.03
C LEU A 183 -9.61 -9.81 -50.66
N LEU A 184 -8.74 -9.50 -51.62
CA LEU A 184 -7.55 -8.69 -51.38
C LEU A 184 -7.92 -7.30 -50.86
N ALA A 185 -8.92 -6.66 -51.46
CA ALA A 185 -9.39 -5.35 -51.03
C ALA A 185 -9.93 -5.42 -49.59
N GLU A 186 -10.76 -6.42 -49.28
CA GLU A 186 -11.28 -6.65 -47.92
C GLU A 186 -10.15 -6.86 -46.90
N ARG A 187 -9.19 -7.74 -47.22
CA ARG A 187 -8.08 -8.06 -46.31
C ARG A 187 -7.14 -6.88 -46.13
N THR A 188 -6.87 -6.11 -47.18
CA THR A 188 -6.05 -4.90 -47.10
C THR A 188 -6.70 -3.87 -46.20
N GLN A 189 -8.01 -3.65 -46.35
CA GLN A 189 -8.76 -2.73 -45.48
C GLN A 189 -8.74 -3.23 -44.03
N TYR A 190 -9.05 -4.51 -43.80
CA TYR A 190 -9.05 -5.11 -42.47
C TYR A 190 -7.70 -4.95 -41.76
N GLU A 191 -6.59 -5.23 -42.46
CA GLU A 191 -5.25 -5.11 -41.90
C GLU A 191 -4.87 -3.64 -41.63
N ALA A 192 -5.27 -2.71 -42.50
CA ALA A 192 -5.09 -1.27 -42.27
C ALA A 192 -5.88 -0.79 -41.04
N ASP A 193 -7.14 -1.21 -40.90
CA ASP A 193 -7.99 -0.87 -39.76
C ASP A 193 -7.41 -1.42 -38.44
N GLN A 194 -6.87 -2.65 -38.46
CA GLN A 194 -6.20 -3.22 -37.29
C GLN A 194 -4.92 -2.44 -36.92
N ALA A 195 -4.14 -2.01 -37.92
CA ALA A 195 -2.95 -1.21 -37.69
C ALA A 195 -3.29 0.17 -37.11
N GLU A 196 -4.32 0.84 -37.64
CA GLU A 196 -4.80 2.11 -37.11
C GLU A 196 -5.33 1.96 -35.68
N LEU A 197 -6.11 0.90 -35.40
CA LEU A 197 -6.60 0.62 -34.06
C LEU A 197 -5.46 0.39 -33.07
N ALA A 198 -4.41 -0.31 -33.48
CA ALA A 198 -3.22 -0.52 -32.66
C ALA A 198 -2.48 0.79 -32.38
N GLN A 199 -2.32 1.67 -33.39
CA GLN A 199 -1.74 3.00 -33.21
C GLN A 199 -2.56 3.85 -32.24
N ARG A 200 -3.88 3.93 -32.44
CA ARG A 200 -4.79 4.68 -31.55
C ARG A 200 -4.72 4.18 -30.10
N ARG A 201 -4.60 2.86 -29.89
CA ARG A 201 -4.42 2.29 -28.54
C ARG A 201 -3.09 2.69 -27.92
N ALA A 202 -1.99 2.61 -28.68
CA ALA A 202 -0.67 3.01 -28.22
C ALA A 202 -0.62 4.52 -27.88
N GLU A 203 -1.22 5.36 -28.71
CA GLU A 203 -1.35 6.80 -28.45
C GLU A 203 -2.18 7.08 -27.19
N ALA A 204 -3.31 6.41 -27.02
CA ALA A 204 -4.16 6.54 -25.83
C ALA A 204 -3.44 6.09 -24.56
N GLU A 205 -2.70 4.97 -24.61
CA GLU A 205 -1.87 4.50 -23.49
C GLU A 205 -0.75 5.48 -23.16
N ALA A 206 -0.05 6.01 -24.17
CA ALA A 206 0.98 7.01 -23.99
C ALA A 206 0.43 8.32 -23.39
N GLN A 207 -0.75 8.75 -23.84
CA GLN A 207 -1.42 9.92 -23.28
C GLN A 207 -1.86 9.69 -21.83
N ALA A 208 -2.48 8.54 -21.54
CA ALA A 208 -2.85 8.18 -20.18
C ALA A 208 -1.63 8.12 -19.24
N GLN A 209 -0.48 7.66 -19.74
CA GLN A 209 0.76 7.69 -18.97
C GLN A 209 1.23 9.12 -18.71
N ARG A 210 1.24 9.98 -19.74
CA ARG A 210 1.57 11.42 -19.57
C ARG A 210 0.63 12.11 -18.57
N ASP A 211 -0.66 11.81 -18.62
CA ASP A 211 -1.65 12.40 -17.71
C ASP A 211 -1.42 11.93 -16.27
N ARG A 212 -1.09 10.65 -16.06
CA ARG A 212 -0.69 10.14 -14.73
C ARG A 212 0.58 10.80 -14.23
N ASP A 213 1.59 10.91 -15.07
CA ASP A 213 2.87 11.53 -14.71
C ASP A 213 2.67 13.02 -14.39
N ALA A 214 1.82 13.72 -15.14
CA ALA A 214 1.44 15.11 -14.90
C ALA A 214 0.65 15.28 -13.59
N GLU A 215 -0.28 14.38 -13.29
CA GLU A 215 -1.02 14.38 -12.02
C GLU A 215 -0.09 14.12 -10.83
N ILE A 216 0.80 13.14 -10.94
CA ILE A 216 1.83 12.86 -9.91
C ILE A 216 2.70 14.12 -9.70
N ALA A 217 3.15 14.76 -10.79
CA ALA A 217 3.94 15.98 -10.71
C ALA A 217 3.16 17.13 -10.07
N ARG A 218 1.87 17.30 -10.40
CA ARG A 218 1.01 18.33 -9.80
C ARG A 218 0.81 18.09 -8.31
N VAL A 219 0.48 16.86 -7.90
CA VAL A 219 0.30 16.49 -6.50
C VAL A 219 1.61 16.68 -5.73
N ALA A 220 2.74 16.27 -6.29
CA ALA A 220 4.06 16.49 -5.67
C ALA A 220 4.38 17.99 -5.52
N ALA A 221 4.11 18.80 -6.55
CA ALA A 221 4.31 20.25 -6.50
C ALA A 221 3.39 20.93 -5.48
N GLU A 222 2.13 20.51 -5.39
CA GLU A 222 1.17 21.03 -4.41
C GLU A 222 1.55 20.62 -2.98
N GLN A 223 1.96 19.38 -2.76
CA GLN A 223 2.49 18.92 -1.48
C GLN A 223 3.74 19.69 -1.07
N ALA A 224 4.67 19.92 -2.00
CA ALA A 224 5.86 20.72 -1.75
C ALA A 224 5.50 22.17 -1.39
N ARG A 225 4.51 22.77 -2.07
CA ARG A 225 4.01 24.11 -1.74
C ARG A 225 3.38 24.15 -0.34
N LEU A 226 2.52 23.19 -0.01
CA LEU A 226 1.89 23.09 1.31
C LEU A 226 2.93 22.88 2.42
N GLN A 227 3.94 22.03 2.20
CA GLN A 227 5.03 21.84 3.16
C GLN A 227 5.86 23.10 3.34
N ALA A 228 6.20 23.80 2.24
CA ALA A 228 6.93 25.06 2.31
C ALA A 228 6.11 26.15 3.03
N GLU A 229 4.80 26.22 2.78
CA GLU A 229 3.90 27.17 3.44
C GLU A 229 3.74 26.84 4.94
N GLN A 230 3.61 25.56 5.31
CA GLN A 230 3.60 25.11 6.70
C GLN A 230 4.91 25.40 7.42
N GLN A 231 6.06 25.15 6.78
CA GLN A 231 7.38 25.50 7.33
C GLN A 231 7.52 27.01 7.51
N ALA A 232 7.17 27.80 6.51
CA ALA A 232 7.20 29.26 6.60
C ALA A 232 6.27 29.78 7.71
N GLN A 233 5.09 29.21 7.87
CA GLN A 233 4.18 29.56 8.96
C GLN A 233 4.74 29.15 10.32
N ALA A 234 5.31 27.94 10.45
CA ALA A 234 5.94 27.48 11.68
C ALA A 234 7.15 28.36 12.06
N GLU A 235 7.95 28.79 11.09
CA GLU A 235 9.05 29.73 11.30
C GLU A 235 8.56 31.10 11.75
N ARG A 236 7.48 31.63 11.14
CA ARG A 236 6.83 32.87 11.58
C ARG A 236 6.28 32.76 12.99
N ASP A 237 5.58 31.68 13.32
CA ASP A 237 5.03 31.44 14.66
C ASP A 237 6.14 31.25 15.71
N ALA A 238 7.26 30.63 15.33
CA ALA A 238 8.44 30.49 16.19
C ALA A 238 9.19 31.82 16.34
N ALA A 239 9.23 32.67 15.32
CA ALA A 239 9.78 34.02 15.41
C ALA A 239 8.90 34.91 16.30
N ALA A 240 7.59 34.88 16.11
CA ALA A 240 6.62 35.61 16.93
C ALA A 240 6.69 35.16 18.41
N ARG A 241 6.81 33.86 18.67
CA ARG A 241 7.02 33.35 20.04
C ARG A 241 8.33 33.84 20.66
N ARG A 242 9.43 33.83 19.91
CA ARG A 242 10.72 34.36 20.38
C ARG A 242 10.66 35.85 20.67
N GLU A 243 9.99 36.62 19.82
CA GLU A 243 9.78 38.06 20.03
C GLU A 243 8.90 38.32 21.26
N GLN A 244 7.80 37.58 21.41
CA GLN A 244 6.93 37.68 22.58
C GLN A 244 7.68 37.30 23.87
N GLU A 245 8.49 36.24 23.85
CA GLU A 245 9.28 35.82 25.00
C GLU A 245 10.36 36.86 25.36
N LEU A 246 10.99 37.51 24.38
CA LEU A 246 11.89 38.64 24.62
C LEU A 246 11.16 39.85 25.22
N LEU A 247 9.95 40.17 24.74
CA LEU A 247 9.12 41.24 25.30
C LEU A 247 8.68 40.92 26.72
N ASP A 248 8.28 39.69 27.00
CA ASP A 248 7.89 39.24 28.33
C ASP A 248 9.09 39.23 29.29
N GLN A 249 10.27 38.81 28.84
CA GLN A 249 11.52 38.91 29.60
C GLN A 249 11.91 40.37 29.86
N ALA A 250 11.78 41.26 28.87
CA ALA A 250 12.04 42.68 29.04
C ALA A 250 11.05 43.32 30.01
N ALA A 251 9.76 42.99 29.92
CA ALA A 251 8.72 43.44 30.83
C ALA A 251 8.93 42.90 32.25
N ALA A 252 9.33 41.62 32.40
CA ALA A 252 9.68 41.04 33.69
C ALA A 252 10.91 41.72 34.31
N THR A 253 11.93 42.02 33.50
CA THR A 253 13.13 42.75 33.92
C THR A 253 12.78 44.18 34.34
N GLN A 254 11.93 44.88 33.58
CA GLN A 254 11.44 46.21 33.95
C GLN A 254 10.60 46.19 35.22
N ARG A 255 9.71 45.20 35.41
CA ARG A 255 8.94 45.04 36.65
C ARG A 255 9.85 44.75 37.84
N ALA A 256 10.85 43.89 37.67
CA ALA A 256 11.83 43.60 38.72
C ALA A 256 12.66 44.84 39.07
N ALA A 257 13.09 45.62 38.07
CA ALA A 257 13.82 46.87 38.28
C ALA A 257 12.95 47.94 38.95
N ALA A 258 11.68 48.08 38.54
CA ALA A 258 10.73 49.01 39.15
C ALA A 258 10.40 48.60 40.60
N GLN A 259 10.21 47.31 40.86
CA GLN A 259 10.00 46.80 42.23
C GLN A 259 11.24 47.03 43.09
N ALA A 260 12.45 46.76 42.57
CA ALA A 260 13.69 47.04 43.28
C ALA A 260 13.88 48.54 43.58
N ALA A 261 13.47 49.42 42.67
CA ALA A 261 13.49 50.87 42.88
C ALA A 261 12.50 51.30 43.98
N LEU A 262 11.27 50.78 43.95
CA LEU A 262 10.27 51.02 44.99
C LEU A 262 10.72 50.48 46.36
N ASP A 263 11.32 49.29 46.39
CA ASP A 263 11.84 48.68 47.62
C ASP A 263 13.03 49.48 48.18
N ALA A 264 13.90 50.01 47.30
CA ALA A 264 15.00 50.90 47.68
C ALA A 264 14.51 52.26 48.19
N GLU A 265 13.48 52.84 47.57
CA GLU A 265 12.85 54.08 48.00
C GLU A 265 12.14 53.90 49.36
N ALA A 266 11.38 52.81 49.53
CA ALA A 266 10.77 52.46 50.81
C ALA A 266 11.81 52.14 51.90
N ALA A 267 12.96 51.57 51.54
CA ALA A 267 14.07 51.38 52.47
C ALA A 267 14.71 52.72 52.87
N ALA A 268 14.93 53.63 51.92
CA ALA A 268 15.45 54.96 52.16
C ALA A 268 14.48 55.82 53.00
N GLU A 269 13.17 55.71 52.76
CA GLU A 269 12.13 56.38 53.53
C GLU A 269 12.03 55.82 54.96
N ARG A 270 12.07 54.49 55.13
CA ARG A 270 12.17 53.86 56.45
C ARG A 270 13.43 54.31 57.20
N GLN A 271 14.56 54.44 56.51
CA GLN A 271 15.81 54.91 57.11
C GLN A 271 15.73 56.40 57.48
N ARG A 272 15.07 57.23 56.67
CA ARG A 272 14.78 58.63 57.00
C ARG A 272 13.85 58.75 58.21
N LEU A 273 12.74 58.03 58.23
CA LEU A 273 11.80 58.01 59.35
C LEU A 273 12.47 57.47 60.62
N GLN A 274 13.36 56.47 60.51
CA GLN A 274 14.12 55.96 61.64
C GLN A 274 15.12 56.99 62.18
N LEU A 275 15.80 57.73 61.30
CA LEU A 275 16.69 58.83 61.69
C LEU A 275 15.91 60.00 62.30
N GLU A 276 14.72 60.30 61.79
CA GLU A 276 13.83 61.34 62.32
C GLU A 276 13.26 60.95 63.68
N LEU A 277 12.82 59.71 63.85
CA LEU A 277 12.39 59.15 65.13
C LEU A 277 13.56 59.12 66.13
N GLN A 278 14.77 58.76 65.69
CA GLN A 278 15.98 58.83 66.54
C GLN A 278 16.33 60.28 66.92
N ALA A 279 16.17 61.25 66.01
CA ALA A 279 16.38 62.66 66.29
C ALA A 279 15.31 63.22 67.24
N GLU A 280 14.05 62.80 67.11
CA GLU A 280 12.96 63.17 68.01
C GLU A 280 13.14 62.52 69.39
N GLN A 281 13.51 61.25 69.44
CA GLN A 281 13.86 60.54 70.69
C GLN A 281 15.09 61.15 71.35
N ALA A 282 16.10 61.58 70.58
CA ALA A 282 17.25 62.30 71.12
C ALA A 282 16.89 63.69 71.62
N ARG A 283 15.98 64.42 70.94
CA ARG A 283 15.47 65.72 71.43
C ARG A 283 14.63 65.58 72.69
N THR A 284 13.76 64.58 72.76
CA THR A 284 12.95 64.30 73.96
C THR A 284 13.81 63.76 75.10
N ALA A 285 14.80 62.91 74.84
CA ALA A 285 15.77 62.48 75.84
C ALA A 285 16.67 63.62 76.31
N ALA A 286 17.11 64.52 75.42
CA ALA A 286 17.86 65.72 75.78
C ALA A 286 17.00 66.70 76.59
N ALA A 287 15.74 66.91 76.21
CA ALA A 287 14.79 67.73 76.98
C ALA A 287 14.48 67.11 78.36
N GLN A 288 14.36 65.79 78.46
CA GLN A 288 14.18 65.08 79.74
C GLN A 288 15.45 65.07 80.59
N ALA A 289 16.63 65.00 79.98
CA ALA A 289 17.92 65.10 80.68
C ALA A 289 18.18 66.53 81.17
N GLU A 290 17.83 67.56 80.38
CA GLU A 290 17.89 68.97 80.78
C GLU A 290 16.86 69.25 81.89
N ALA A 291 15.62 68.76 81.76
CA ALA A 291 14.60 68.85 82.81
C ALA A 291 15.00 68.11 84.08
N SER A 292 15.68 66.96 83.98
CA SER A 292 16.20 66.23 85.13
C SER A 292 17.40 66.94 85.76
N ARG A 293 18.31 67.53 84.99
CA ARG A 293 19.41 68.38 85.51
C ARG A 293 18.88 69.61 86.23
N VAL A 294 17.94 70.34 85.62
CA VAL A 294 17.29 71.52 86.21
C VAL A 294 16.48 71.13 87.45
N ALA A 295 15.76 70.00 87.45
CA ALA A 295 15.06 69.51 88.64
C ALA A 295 16.02 69.08 89.75
N THR A 296 17.19 68.52 89.42
CA THR A 296 18.20 68.12 90.42
C THR A 296 18.93 69.33 90.98
N GLU A 297 19.27 70.32 90.15
CA GLU A 297 19.86 71.60 90.55
C GLU A 297 18.87 72.43 91.40
N GLN A 298 17.60 72.55 91.00
CA GLN A 298 16.57 73.26 91.76
C GLN A 298 16.25 72.57 93.10
N ARG A 299 16.29 71.23 93.16
CA ARG A 299 16.05 70.48 94.40
C ARG A 299 17.23 70.56 95.36
N ALA A 300 18.47 70.53 94.85
CA ALA A 300 19.67 70.77 95.63
C ALA A 300 19.75 72.22 96.17
N GLU A 301 19.29 73.21 95.39
CA GLU A 301 19.22 74.62 95.81
C GLU A 301 18.09 74.87 96.80
N GLN A 302 16.91 74.28 96.60
CA GLN A 302 15.80 74.32 97.57
C GLN A 302 16.15 73.61 98.88
N ASP A 303 16.86 72.49 98.85
CA ASP A 303 17.30 71.80 100.07
C ASP A 303 18.37 72.62 100.83
N ARG A 304 19.27 73.31 100.13
CA ARG A 304 20.24 74.24 100.74
C ARG A 304 19.55 75.43 101.40
N LEU A 305 18.60 76.07 100.70
CA LEU A 305 17.86 77.22 101.19
C LEU A 305 16.92 76.85 102.35
N THR A 306 16.33 75.66 102.32
CA THR A 306 15.46 75.17 103.41
C THR A 306 16.27 74.77 104.64
N ALA A 307 17.49 74.24 104.47
CA ALA A 307 18.40 73.97 105.58
C ALA A 307 18.91 75.27 106.25
N ILE A 308 19.25 76.29 105.46
CA ILE A 308 19.65 77.61 105.97
C ILE A 308 18.47 78.28 106.70
N ARG A 309 17.27 78.28 106.10
CA ARG A 309 16.08 78.90 106.70
C ARG A 309 15.61 78.19 107.98
N ARG A 310 15.68 76.85 108.05
CA ARG A 310 15.40 76.10 109.29
C ARG A 310 16.43 76.36 110.40
N GLN A 311 17.69 76.62 110.03
CA GLN A 311 18.74 76.92 111.01
C GLN A 311 18.64 78.38 111.52
N GLU A 312 18.25 79.32 110.66
CA GLU A 312 17.96 80.72 111.03
C GLU A 312 16.66 80.84 111.86
N GLU A 313 15.60 80.12 111.49
CA GLU A 313 14.34 80.08 112.25
C GLU A 313 14.52 79.39 113.61
N ALA A 314 15.33 78.33 113.72
CA ALA A 314 15.61 77.70 115.01
C ALA A 314 16.42 78.58 115.98
N VAL A 315 17.33 79.41 115.45
CA VAL A 315 18.14 80.35 116.27
C VAL A 315 17.31 81.58 116.67
N GLU A 316 16.47 82.11 115.77
CA GLU A 316 15.64 83.28 116.08
C GLU A 316 14.44 82.92 116.98
N GLN A 317 13.86 81.73 116.84
CA GLN A 317 12.79 81.28 117.72
C GLN A 317 13.30 81.03 119.16
N ALA A 318 14.52 80.49 119.32
CA ALA A 318 15.17 80.36 120.63
C ALA A 318 15.46 81.72 121.28
N ARG A 319 15.83 82.74 120.49
CA ARG A 319 16.06 84.11 120.96
C ARG A 319 14.76 84.81 121.38
N LEU A 320 13.66 84.59 120.65
CA LEU A 320 12.36 85.18 120.93
C LEU A 320 11.67 84.54 122.15
N ASP A 321 11.85 83.23 122.37
CA ASP A 321 11.29 82.52 123.54
C ASP A 321 12.04 82.84 124.86
N GLU A 322 13.29 83.30 124.80
CA GLU A 322 14.06 83.76 125.96
C GLU A 322 13.76 85.23 126.31
N VAL A 323 13.56 86.08 125.30
CA VAL A 323 13.10 87.47 125.48
C VAL A 323 11.64 87.54 125.96
N ALA A 324 10.77 86.63 125.52
CA ALA A 324 9.38 86.55 125.97
C ALA A 324 9.26 86.14 127.46
N ARG A 325 10.15 85.26 127.96
CA ARG A 325 10.17 84.88 129.39
C ARG A 325 10.76 85.96 130.31
N ALA A 326 11.68 86.78 129.81
CA ALA A 326 12.22 87.92 130.56
C ALA A 326 11.24 89.10 130.67
N ASN A 327 10.44 89.36 129.63
CA ASN A 327 9.45 90.45 129.63
C ASN A 327 8.18 90.10 130.41
N ALA A 328 7.72 88.84 130.37
CA ALA A 328 6.56 88.39 131.15
C ALA A 328 6.80 88.41 132.68
N ALA A 329 8.05 88.32 133.14
CA ALA A 329 8.41 88.44 134.57
C ALA A 329 8.54 89.91 135.03
N ALA A 330 8.80 90.85 134.11
CA ALA A 330 8.92 92.28 134.39
C ALA A 330 7.56 93.00 134.40
N ASP A 331 6.64 92.59 133.53
CA ASP A 331 5.33 93.23 133.38
C ASP A 331 4.37 92.93 134.55
N GLU A 332 4.51 91.76 135.20
CA GLU A 332 3.69 91.38 136.37
C GLU A 332 4.09 92.13 137.66
N ILE A 333 5.35 92.58 137.77
CA ILE A 333 5.85 93.35 138.93
C ILE A 333 5.43 94.83 138.84
N LEU A 334 5.38 95.40 137.63
CA LEU A 334 5.02 96.81 137.42
C LEU A 334 3.52 97.07 137.66
N ARG A 335 2.67 96.10 137.31
CA ARG A 335 1.21 96.20 137.43
C ARG A 335 0.75 96.29 138.89
N GLN A 336 1.36 95.53 139.79
CA GLN A 336 1.01 95.52 141.22
C GLN A 336 1.48 96.77 142.00
N GLN A 337 2.45 97.54 141.47
CA GLN A 337 2.90 98.79 142.11
C GLN A 337 2.02 100.00 141.76
N GLN A 338 1.50 100.06 140.53
CA GLN A 338 0.73 101.22 140.06
C GLN A 338 -0.65 101.31 140.74
N GLU A 339 -1.29 100.18 141.02
CA GLU A 339 -2.60 100.17 141.68
C GLU A 339 -2.55 100.65 143.14
N ARG A 340 -1.42 100.46 143.85
CA ARG A 340 -1.27 100.95 145.23
C ARG A 340 -0.99 102.46 145.32
N GLN A 341 -0.40 103.05 144.29
CA GLN A 341 -0.07 104.48 144.30
C GLN A 341 -1.27 105.37 143.97
N ALA A 342 -2.19 104.88 143.14
CA ALA A 342 -3.41 105.61 142.79
C ALA A 342 -4.32 105.85 144.01
N ASP A 343 -4.43 104.87 144.92
CA ASP A 343 -5.31 104.95 146.09
C ASP A 343 -4.80 105.95 147.16
N VAL A 344 -3.48 106.16 147.24
CA VAL A 344 -2.85 107.12 148.18
C VAL A 344 -3.00 108.57 147.70
N ALA A 345 -2.87 108.80 146.38
CA ALA A 345 -3.02 110.13 145.80
C ALA A 345 -4.45 110.66 145.93
N HIS A 346 -5.46 109.79 145.75
CA HIS A 346 -6.87 110.16 145.87
C HIS A 346 -7.23 110.66 147.28
N LYS A 347 -6.82 109.91 148.31
CA LYS A 347 -7.08 110.25 149.71
C LYS A 347 -6.38 111.55 150.15
N SER A 348 -5.18 111.81 149.65
CA SER A 348 -4.43 113.02 150.01
C SER A 348 -5.04 114.30 149.41
N LYS A 349 -5.63 114.21 148.22
CA LYS A 349 -6.27 115.35 147.55
C LYS A 349 -7.51 115.83 148.32
N ILE A 350 -8.38 114.89 148.69
CA ILE A 350 -9.64 115.15 149.42
C ILE A 350 -9.38 115.83 150.77
N LEU A 351 -8.34 115.41 151.51
CA LEU A 351 -7.95 116.04 152.78
C LEU A 351 -7.43 117.47 152.59
N GLY A 352 -6.74 117.73 151.48
CA GLY A 352 -6.21 119.05 151.15
C GLY A 352 -7.33 120.06 150.86
N GLU A 353 -8.38 119.62 150.17
CA GLU A 353 -9.54 120.44 149.82
C GLU A 353 -10.39 120.79 151.06
N ALA A 354 -10.64 119.81 151.93
CA ALA A 354 -11.35 120.04 153.20
C ALA A 354 -10.58 121.00 154.13
N LYS A 355 -9.24 120.94 154.14
CA LYS A 355 -8.39 121.88 154.89
C LYS A 355 -8.54 123.30 154.36
N GLN A 356 -8.56 123.49 153.04
CA GLN A 356 -8.62 124.84 152.47
C GLN A 356 -9.97 125.52 152.65
N ALA A 357 -11.07 124.77 152.63
CA ALA A 357 -12.39 125.33 152.91
C ALA A 357 -12.49 125.95 154.32
N LEU A 358 -11.79 125.36 155.32
CA LEU A 358 -11.77 125.87 156.69
C LEU A 358 -10.90 127.11 156.86
N ILE A 359 -9.83 127.25 156.08
CA ILE A 359 -8.97 128.44 156.10
C ILE A 359 -9.73 129.67 155.56
N GLY A 360 -10.62 129.47 154.58
CA GLY A 360 -11.48 130.52 154.03
C GLY A 360 -12.47 131.17 155.01
N MET A 361 -12.71 130.55 156.18
CA MET A 361 -13.57 131.09 157.25
C MET A 361 -12.79 131.79 158.37
N ASN A 362 -11.55 132.20 158.13
CA ASN A 362 -10.68 132.93 159.09
C ASN A 362 -10.10 132.07 160.24
N ILE A 363 -9.95 130.75 160.04
CA ILE A 363 -9.28 129.82 160.96
C ILE A 363 -7.82 129.60 160.52
N SER A 364 -6.88 129.52 161.47
CA SER A 364 -5.46 129.29 161.14
C SER A 364 -5.22 127.89 160.56
N GLU A 365 -4.25 127.80 159.65
CA GLU A 365 -3.95 126.58 158.90
C GLU A 365 -3.58 125.38 159.79
N GLU A 366 -2.89 125.61 160.91
CA GLU A 366 -2.57 124.56 161.87
C GLU A 366 -3.83 123.98 162.54
N LEU A 367 -4.79 124.83 162.90
CA LEU A 367 -6.04 124.41 163.52
C LEU A 367 -6.96 123.72 162.50
N ALA A 368 -7.03 124.23 161.27
CA ALA A 368 -7.78 123.60 160.17
C ALA A 368 -7.25 122.20 159.84
N LYS A 369 -5.92 122.01 159.81
CA LYS A 369 -5.30 120.70 159.60
C LYS A 369 -5.62 119.73 160.75
N ALA A 370 -5.55 120.19 161.99
CA ALA A 370 -5.84 119.36 163.17
C ALA A 370 -7.31 118.89 163.20
N ILE A 371 -8.25 119.76 162.80
CA ILE A 371 -9.68 119.43 162.70
C ILE A 371 -9.93 118.39 161.60
N VAL A 372 -9.41 118.61 160.39
CA VAL A 372 -9.56 117.67 159.26
C VAL A 372 -8.97 116.30 159.59
N LEU A 373 -7.80 116.26 160.25
CA LEU A 373 -7.20 114.99 160.68
C LEU A 373 -8.02 114.26 161.74
N LYS A 374 -8.60 114.97 162.73
CA LYS A 374 -9.46 114.34 163.74
C LYS A 374 -10.73 113.76 163.14
N ILE A 375 -11.34 114.44 162.17
CA ILE A 375 -12.52 113.94 161.46
C ILE A 375 -12.15 112.75 160.57
N ALA A 376 -11.03 112.82 159.83
CA ALA A 376 -10.54 111.71 159.01
C ALA A 376 -10.19 110.45 159.82
N ARG A 377 -9.81 110.63 161.10
CA ARG A 377 -9.56 109.54 162.05
C ARG A 377 -10.82 109.07 162.79
N GLY A 378 -11.99 109.65 162.52
CA GLY A 378 -13.25 109.30 163.18
C GLY A 378 -13.34 109.70 164.65
N GLU A 379 -12.45 110.58 165.11
CA GLU A 379 -12.37 111.03 166.51
C GLU A 379 -13.39 112.14 166.85
N VAL A 380 -14.10 112.65 165.83
CA VAL A 380 -15.22 113.58 165.97
C VAL A 380 -16.51 112.80 165.69
N PRO A 381 -17.32 112.50 166.71
CA PRO A 381 -18.53 111.69 166.54
C PRO A 381 -19.52 112.34 165.57
N ASN A 382 -20.17 111.52 164.75
CA ASN A 382 -21.21 111.91 163.78
C ASN A 382 -20.76 112.82 162.62
N VAL A 383 -19.45 112.93 162.37
CA VAL A 383 -18.89 113.68 161.23
C VAL A 383 -17.79 112.84 160.57
N SER A 384 -17.80 112.70 159.25
CA SER A 384 -16.82 111.90 158.49
C SER A 384 -16.42 112.58 157.17
N ILE A 385 -15.24 112.24 156.66
CA ILE A 385 -14.75 112.70 155.35
C ILE A 385 -14.81 111.51 154.39
N GLN A 386 -15.53 111.68 153.27
CA GLN A 386 -15.62 110.70 152.19
C GLN A 386 -14.46 110.88 151.23
N PHE A 387 -13.77 109.78 150.94
CA PHE A 387 -12.59 109.74 150.07
C PHE A 387 -12.91 109.37 148.65
#